data_AF-A0A160TZ73-F1
#
_entry.id   AF-A0A160TZ73-F1
#
_cell.length_a   1.000
_cell.length_b   1.000
_cell.length_c   1.000
_cell.angle_alpha   90.00
_cell.angle_beta   90.00
_cell.angle_gamma   90.00
#
_symmetry.space_group_name_H-M   'P 1'
#
loop_
_entity.id
_entity.type
_entity.pdbx_description
1 polymer ?
#
loop_
_entity_poly.entity_id
_entity_poly.type
_entity_poly.pdbx_seq_one_letter_code
_entity_poly.pdbx_strand_id
1 'polypeptide(L)' 'MADHDVPIIFITAFPERLLTGERPEPTYLIPKPFQENTVKAAIGQALFFHPANEKRVDA' A
#
# COMPACT_ATOMS: atom_id res chain seq x y z
N MET A 1 -17.60 -0.06 -2.69
CA MET A 1 -16.44 0.56 -3.38
C MET A 1 -15.17 -0.04 -2.79
N ALA A 2 -15.04 -1.37 -2.80
CA ALA A 2 -13.94 -2.13 -2.21
C ALA A 2 -13.88 -3.51 -2.89
N ASP A 3 -13.98 -3.52 -4.22
CA ASP A 3 -14.03 -4.76 -5.01
C ASP A 3 -12.92 -4.77 -6.07
N HIS A 4 -11.75 -4.25 -5.72
CA HIS A 4 -10.56 -4.41 -6.54
C HIS A 4 -9.42 -4.79 -5.60
N ASP A 5 -8.86 -5.97 -5.82
CA ASP A 5 -7.65 -6.49 -5.17
C ASP A 5 -6.42 -5.69 -5.63
N VAL A 6 -6.48 -4.37 -5.40
CA VAL A 6 -5.47 -3.42 -5.83
C VAL A 6 -4.76 -2.95 -4.57
N PRO A 7 -3.43 -3.15 -4.47
CA PRO A 7 -2.70 -2.73 -3.29
C PRO A 7 -2.72 -1.21 -3.13
N ILE A 8 -2.98 -0.74 -1.90
CA ILE A 8 -3.01 0.69 -1.55
C ILE A 8 -1.84 1.00 -0.62
N ILE A 9 -1.03 1.99 -0.99
CA ILE A 9 0.08 2.51 -0.17
C ILE A 9 -0.25 3.95 0.25
N PHE A 10 -0.28 4.23 1.55
CA PHE A 10 -0.55 5.56 2.08
C PHE A 10 0.73 6.37 2.25
N ILE A 11 0.66 7.69 2.02
CA ILE A 11 1.77 8.63 2.22
C ILE A 11 1.33 9.75 3.16
N THR A 12 2.07 10.00 4.25
CA THR A 12 1.71 11.02 5.26
C THR A 12 2.92 11.66 5.91
N ALA A 13 2.80 12.88 6.45
CA ALA A 13 3.84 13.47 7.31
C ALA A 13 3.67 13.12 8.79
N PHE A 14 2.58 12.43 9.15
CA PHE A 14 2.19 12.12 10.52
C PHE A 14 1.84 10.63 10.64
N PRO A 15 2.82 9.71 10.46
CA PRO A 15 2.59 8.27 10.54
C PRO A 15 1.93 7.84 11.86
N GLU A 16 2.29 8.48 12.97
CA GLU A 16 1.78 8.19 14.32
C GLU A 16 0.27 8.35 14.45
N ARG A 17 -0.37 9.16 13.59
CA ARG A 17 -1.83 9.35 13.59
C ARG A 17 -2.59 8.21 12.89
N LEU A 18 -1.87 7.37 12.13
CA LEU A 18 -2.42 6.24 11.39
C LEU A 18 -2.01 4.89 12.00
N LEU A 19 -1.25 4.93 13.11
CA LEU A 19 -0.74 3.76 13.84
C LEU A 19 -1.29 3.73 15.28
N THR A 20 -2.58 4.08 15.43
CA THR A 20 -3.24 4.23 16.72
C THR A 20 -3.82 2.92 17.29
N GLY A 21 -3.95 1.87 16.47
CA GLY A 21 -4.59 0.59 16.81
C GLY A 21 -6.11 0.61 16.95
N GLU A 22 -6.74 1.79 17.02
CA GLU A 22 -8.18 1.97 17.27
C GLU A 22 -9.07 1.84 16.01
N ARG A 23 -8.49 1.87 14.82
CA ARG A 23 -9.18 1.82 13.52
C ARG A 23 -8.41 0.93 12.56
N PRO A 24 -9.04 0.42 11.47
CA PRO A 24 -8.32 -0.33 10.44
C PRO A 24 -7.11 0.48 9.95
N GLU A 25 -5.91 -0.02 10.23
CA GLU A 25 -4.67 0.62 9.84
C GLU A 25 -4.29 0.26 8.41
N PRO A 26 -3.62 1.18 7.69
CA PRO A 26 -3.12 0.87 6.36
C PRO A 26 -2.00 -0.18 6.43
N THR A 27 -2.09 -1.23 5.60
CA THR A 27 -1.07 -2.28 5.50
C THR A 27 0.29 -1.76 5.03
N TYR A 28 0.29 -0.70 4.21
CA TYR A 28 1.52 -0.05 3.72
C TYR A 28 1.44 1.47 3.91
N LEU A 29 2.48 2.04 4.54
CA LEU A 29 2.57 3.47 4.82
C LEU A 29 4.01 3.98 4.61
N ILE A 30 4.15 5.11 3.93
CA ILE A 30 5.42 5.80 3.69
C ILE A 30 5.36 7.20 4.31
N PRO A 31 6.21 7.51 5.31
CA PRO A 31 6.30 8.86 5.84
C PRO A 31 6.98 9.81 4.83
N LYS A 32 6.48 11.05 4.73
CA LYS A 32 7.13 12.13 3.97
C LYS A 32 7.92 13.06 4.91
N PRO A 33 9.09 13.56 4.51
CA PRO A 33 9.78 13.29 3.24
C PRO A 33 10.35 11.87 3.16
N PHE A 34 10.27 11.25 1.98
CA PHE A 34 10.70 9.87 1.76
C PHE A 34 11.98 9.79 0.94
N GLN A 35 12.71 8.69 1.12
CA GLN A 35 13.80 8.30 0.24
C GLN A 35 13.27 7.43 -0.89
N GLU A 36 13.86 7.55 -2.07
CA GLU A 36 13.45 6.78 -3.26
C GLU A 36 13.48 5.27 -3.02
N ASN A 37 14.48 4.78 -2.27
CA ASN A 37 14.60 3.37 -1.91
C ASN A 37 13.43 2.86 -1.05
N THR A 38 12.90 3.70 -0.14
CA THR A 38 11.73 3.36 0.69
C THR A 38 10.49 3.17 -0.19
N VAL A 39 10.32 4.04 -1.19
CA VAL A 39 9.20 3.94 -2.15
C VAL A 39 9.31 2.66 -2.98
N LYS A 40 10.50 2.37 -3.53
CA LYS A 40 10.74 1.14 -4.30
C LYS A 40 10.45 -0.12 -3.48
N ALA A 41 10.92 -0.15 -2.23
CA ALA A 41 10.71 -1.29 -1.34
C ALA A 41 9.22 -1.49 -1.04
N ALA A 42 8.49 -0.44 -0.69
CA ALA A 42 7.06 -0.51 -0.38
C ALA A 42 6.23 -1.01 -1.58
N ILE A 43 6.51 -0.49 -2.78
CA ILE A 43 5.86 -0.96 -4.02
C ILE A 43 6.18 -2.43 -4.27
N GLY A 44 7.45 -2.83 -4.13
CA GLY A 44 7.86 -4.23 -4.30
C GLY A 44 7.16 -5.18 -3.33
N GLN A 45 7.05 -4.82 -2.05
CA GLN A 45 6.30 -5.59 -1.06
C GLN A 45 4.82 -5.67 -1.40
N ALA A 46 4.21 -4.55 -1.78
CA ALA A 46 2.80 -4.50 -2.10
C ALA A 46 2.43 -5.41 -3.29
N LEU A 47 3.23 -5.38 -4.36
CA LEU A 47 3.03 -6.22 -5.54
C LEU A 47 3.38 -7.69 -5.30
N PHE A 48 4.31 -8.00 -4.39
CA PHE A 48 4.64 -9.38 -4.02
C PHE A 48 3.46 -10.06 -3.30
N PHE A 49 2.78 -9.35 -2.40
CA PHE A 49 1.66 -9.89 -1.63
C PHE A 49 0.29 -9.73 -2.31
N HIS A 50 0.17 -8.84 -3.29
CA HIS A 50 -1.03 -8.66 -4.13
C HIS A 50 -0.63 -8.87 -5.59
N PRO A 51 -0.40 -10.13 -6.01
CA PRO A 51 -0.08 -10.41 -7.39
C PRO A 51 -1.22 -9.90 -8.25
N ALA A 52 -0.90 -9.09 -9.27
CA ALA A 52 -1.89 -8.66 -10.25
C ALA A 52 -2.62 -9.91 -10.75
N ASN A 53 -3.94 -9.97 -10.53
CA ASN A 53 -4.78 -11.08 -10.92
C ASN A 53 -4.49 -11.42 -12.40
N GLU A 54 -3.67 -12.44 -12.62
CA GLU A 54 -3.20 -12.80 -13.94
C GLU A 54 -4.41 -13.44 -14.63
N LYS A 55 -4.97 -12.65 -15.55
CA LYS A 55 -6.12 -12.89 -16.43
C LYS A 55 -7.44 -12.27 -15.99
N ARG A 56 -7.60 -10.97 -16.29
CA ARG A 56 -8.77 -10.55 -17.09
C ARG A 56 -8.46 -10.78 -18.56
N VAL A 57 -8.41 -12.05 -18.97
CA VAL A 57 -8.59 -12.40 -20.38
C VAL A 57 -10.10 -12.52 -20.55
N ASP A 58 -10.75 -11.36 -20.65
CA ASP A 58 -12.10 -11.25 -21.17
C ASP A 58 -11.98 -11.36 -22.70
N ALA A 59 -12.19 -12.57 -23.24
CA ALA A 59 -12.51 -12.85 -24.64
C ALA A 59 -13.42 -14.07 -24.71
#